data_AF-A0A8W7P9Y5-F1
#
_entry.id   AF-A0A8W7P9Y5-F1
#
_cell.length_a   1.000
_cell.length_b   1.000
_cell.length_c   1.000
_cell.angle_alpha   90.00
_cell.angle_beta   90.00
_cell.angle_gamma   90.00
#
_symmetry.space_group_name_H-M   'P 1'
#
loop_
_entity.id
_entity.type
_entity.pdbx_description
1 polymer ?
#
loop_
_entity_poly.entity_id
_entity_poly.type
_entity_poly.pdbx_seq_one_letter_code
_entity_poly.pdbx_strand_id
1 'polypeptide(L)'
;LPLPVPVDGEPLPIEAIFTGYTIDVVNPVDIRLLCLNGGFGQGMLSRAFPVCMTNARDATRKRKRHLPASTQDPSAGMIEEPLCLFLEEAFFLMHVLNILCLKDTRGNTISVAQAFCKVPESEAQLPGRATSKNWIIKSGIKFGGDFVIYVKGPQFYHASYIVLIQEVFDGADMQSSAIDGLDFQGFNRIAETTGKDLLFLEVHYPSALDLSDDAACLERVKDVHVAETFTKHHNYLAARNHA
;
A
#
# COMPACT_ATOMS: atom_id res chain seq x y z
N LEU A 1 -12.72 -5.48 5.46
CA LEU A 1 -12.22 -6.55 4.58
C LEU A 1 -11.71 -7.64 5.49
N PRO A 2 -11.92 -8.93 5.17
CA PRO A 2 -11.33 -9.98 5.99
C PRO A 2 -9.81 -9.80 5.96
N LEU A 3 -9.18 -9.78 7.13
CA LEU A 3 -7.73 -9.80 7.25
C LEU A 3 -7.25 -11.26 7.14
N PRO A 4 -6.01 -11.48 6.68
CA PRO A 4 -5.40 -12.80 6.66
C PRO A 4 -5.02 -13.18 8.10
N VAL A 5 -6.02 -13.46 8.93
CA VAL A 5 -5.85 -13.85 10.33
C VAL A 5 -5.68 -15.37 10.37
N PRO A 6 -4.74 -15.90 11.17
CA PRO A 6 -4.65 -17.34 11.42
C PRO A 6 -6.00 -17.92 11.83
N VAL A 7 -6.41 -19.01 11.18
CA VAL A 7 -7.51 -19.85 11.64
C VAL A 7 -6.88 -20.91 12.55
N ASP A 8 -7.27 -20.94 13.83
CA ASP A 8 -6.89 -21.98 14.82
C ASP A 8 -5.46 -21.96 15.39
N GLY A 9 -4.89 -20.78 15.63
CA GLY A 9 -3.77 -20.63 16.58
C GLY A 9 -2.40 -21.11 16.11
N GLU A 10 -2.29 -21.66 14.90
CA GLU A 10 -1.02 -21.99 14.26
C GLU A 10 -1.04 -21.53 12.79
N PRO A 11 -0.24 -20.52 12.41
CA PRO A 11 0.23 -20.48 11.04
C PRO A 11 1.75 -20.42 10.99
N LEU A 12 2.29 -21.17 10.03
CA LEU A 12 3.60 -20.91 9.46
C LEU A 12 3.60 -19.44 8.97
N PRO A 13 4.57 -18.61 9.38
CA PRO A 13 4.63 -17.23 8.92
C PRO A 13 4.86 -17.23 7.40
N ILE A 14 4.11 -16.39 6.68
CA ILE A 14 4.31 -16.16 5.25
C ILE A 14 5.75 -15.71 5.06
N GLU A 15 6.52 -16.46 4.27
CA GLU A 15 7.89 -16.10 3.98
C GLU A 15 7.94 -15.08 2.84
N ALA A 16 8.67 -13.98 3.07
CA ALA A 16 8.93 -12.97 2.06
C ALA A 16 10.41 -12.62 2.00
N ILE A 17 10.88 -12.24 0.81
CA ILE A 17 12.28 -11.88 0.56
C ILE A 17 12.38 -10.38 0.27
N PHE A 18 13.15 -9.67 1.08
CA PHE A 18 13.52 -8.29 0.82
C PHE A 18 14.66 -8.24 -0.20
N THR A 19 14.41 -7.60 -1.35
CA THR A 19 15.37 -7.48 -2.46
C THR A 19 16.20 -6.19 -2.41
N GLY A 20 15.97 -5.34 -1.41
CA GLY A 20 16.55 -3.99 -1.32
C GLY A 20 15.59 -2.87 -1.72
N TYR A 21 14.61 -3.18 -2.57
CA TYR A 21 13.60 -2.21 -3.04
C TYR A 21 12.17 -2.74 -2.94
N THR A 22 11.98 -4.06 -3.06
CA THR A 22 10.68 -4.73 -2.97
C THR A 22 10.74 -5.86 -1.96
N ILE A 23 9.56 -6.29 -1.51
CA ILE A 23 9.38 -7.46 -0.67
C ILE A 23 8.57 -8.48 -1.45
N ASP A 24 9.20 -9.58 -1.82
CA ASP A 24 8.62 -10.54 -2.75
C ASP A 24 8.10 -11.78 -2.01
N VAL A 25 6.83 -12.12 -2.25
CA VAL A 25 6.20 -13.37 -1.82
C VAL A 25 6.05 -14.25 -3.05
N VAL A 26 6.59 -15.47 -2.98
CA VAL A 26 6.65 -16.40 -4.13
C VAL A 26 5.62 -17.52 -3.99
N ASN A 27 5.32 -17.97 -2.78
CA ASN A 27 4.39 -19.08 -2.54
C ASN A 27 2.97 -18.73 -3.04
N PRO A 28 2.41 -19.46 -4.02
CA PRO A 28 1.09 -19.16 -4.59
C PRO A 28 -0.06 -19.20 -3.57
N VAL A 29 0.06 -20.02 -2.51
CA VAL A 29 -0.96 -20.10 -1.46
C VAL A 29 -0.97 -18.81 -0.63
N ASP A 30 0.20 -18.34 -0.24
CA ASP A 30 0.36 -17.12 0.55
C ASP A 30 -0.02 -15.88 -0.26
N ILE A 31 0.35 -15.84 -1.55
CA ILE A 31 -0.09 -14.79 -2.49
C ILE A 31 -1.62 -14.71 -2.52
N ARG A 32 -2.31 -15.85 -2.68
CA ARG A 32 -3.78 -15.89 -2.68
C ARG A 32 -4.35 -15.39 -1.35
N LEU A 33 -3.77 -15.82 -0.23
CA LEU A 33 -4.21 -15.41 1.10
C LEU A 33 -4.13 -13.88 1.26
N LEU A 34 -2.98 -13.28 0.91
CA LEU A 34 -2.74 -11.84 1.01
C LEU A 34 -3.62 -11.02 0.06
N CYS A 35 -3.81 -11.46 -1.17
CA CYS A 35 -4.62 -10.72 -2.13
C CYS A 35 -6.13 -10.85 -1.87
N LEU A 36 -6.61 -12.00 -1.40
CA LEU A 36 -8.04 -12.19 -1.10
C LEU A 36 -8.42 -11.57 0.25
N ASN A 37 -7.49 -11.49 1.20
CA ASN A 37 -7.74 -10.98 2.54
C ASN A 37 -6.91 -9.72 2.78
N GLY A 38 -7.52 -8.56 2.52
CA GLY A 38 -6.88 -7.25 2.69
C GLY A 38 -6.31 -6.65 1.41
N GLY A 39 -6.18 -7.46 0.35
CA GLY A 39 -5.78 -6.95 -0.97
C GLY A 39 -4.34 -6.48 -1.01
N PHE A 40 -3.44 -7.10 -0.26
CA PHE A 40 -2.03 -6.70 -0.14
C PHE A 40 -1.23 -6.99 -1.42
N GLY A 41 -0.21 -6.16 -1.63
CA GLY A 41 0.78 -6.31 -2.69
C GLY A 41 0.27 -6.04 -4.10
N GLN A 42 1.17 -6.23 -5.07
CA GLN A 42 0.92 -6.11 -6.49
C GLN A 42 1.85 -7.06 -7.25
N GLY A 43 1.40 -7.62 -8.37
CA GLY A 43 2.26 -8.38 -9.26
C GLY A 43 3.35 -7.49 -9.89
N MET A 44 4.58 -8.01 -9.88
CA MET A 44 5.78 -7.33 -10.37
C MET A 44 5.72 -6.96 -11.87
N LEU A 45 5.18 -7.85 -12.71
CA LEU A 45 5.11 -7.74 -14.17
C LEU A 45 3.76 -7.20 -14.64
N SER A 46 2.68 -7.69 -14.05
CA SER A 46 1.30 -7.41 -14.45
C SER A 46 0.82 -6.05 -13.94
N ARG A 47 1.49 -5.49 -12.92
CA ARG A 47 1.08 -4.27 -12.20
C ARG A 47 -0.38 -4.32 -11.70
N ALA A 48 -0.87 -5.54 -11.52
CA ALA A 48 -2.18 -5.98 -11.05
C ALA A 48 -1.96 -7.23 -10.18
N PHE A 49 -2.99 -7.84 -9.59
CA PHE A 49 -2.76 -9.09 -8.85
C PHE A 49 -2.11 -10.17 -9.75
N PRO A 50 -1.15 -10.96 -9.24
CA PRO A 50 -0.41 -11.94 -10.02
C PRO A 50 -1.33 -12.91 -10.77
N VAL A 51 -0.83 -13.50 -11.86
CA VAL A 51 -1.64 -14.37 -12.74
C VAL A 51 -2.30 -15.52 -11.99
N CYS A 52 -1.72 -16.04 -10.90
CA CYS A 52 -2.34 -17.06 -10.05
C CYS A 52 -3.71 -16.61 -9.48
N MET A 53 -3.96 -15.31 -9.33
CA MET A 53 -5.24 -14.73 -8.92
C MET A 53 -6.21 -14.51 -10.09
N THR A 54 -5.70 -14.40 -11.32
CA THR A 54 -6.53 -14.23 -12.52
C THR A 54 -6.99 -15.59 -13.03
N ASN A 55 -8.28 -15.74 -13.34
CA ASN A 55 -8.78 -16.98 -13.93
C ASN A 55 -7.99 -17.30 -15.22
N ALA A 56 -7.58 -18.56 -15.43
CA ALA A 56 -6.95 -19.02 -16.67
C ALA A 56 -7.74 -18.65 -17.95
N ARG A 57 -9.04 -18.35 -17.78
CA ARG A 57 -9.97 -17.87 -18.82
C ARG A 57 -9.70 -16.41 -19.28
N ASP A 58 -9.12 -15.56 -18.44
CA ASP A 58 -8.80 -14.17 -18.82
C ASP A 58 -7.42 -14.07 -19.51
N ALA A 59 -6.47 -14.94 -19.12
CA ALA A 59 -5.18 -15.07 -19.79
C ALA A 59 -5.33 -15.51 -21.26
N THR A 60 -6.27 -16.43 -21.54
CA THR A 60 -6.59 -16.90 -22.89
C THR A 60 -7.26 -15.81 -23.75
N ARG A 61 -8.03 -14.89 -23.15
CA ARG A 61 -8.66 -13.77 -23.87
C ARG A 61 -7.66 -12.72 -24.37
N LYS A 62 -6.58 -12.45 -23.62
CA LYS A 62 -5.53 -11.51 -24.06
C LYS A 62 -4.62 -12.10 -25.15
N ARG A 63 -4.33 -13.40 -25.12
CA ARG A 63 -3.47 -14.07 -26.13
C ARG A 63 -4.17 -14.35 -27.46
N LYS A 64 -5.50 -14.45 -27.50
CA LYS A 64 -6.24 -14.80 -28.74
C LYS A 64 -6.27 -13.71 -29.82
N ARG A 65 -5.71 -12.52 -29.56
CA ARG A 65 -5.73 -11.40 -30.52
C ARG A 65 -4.61 -11.45 -31.56
N HIS A 66 -3.56 -12.24 -31.37
CA HIS A 66 -2.53 -12.47 -32.38
C HIS A 66 -1.80 -13.79 -32.07
N LEU A 67 -2.17 -14.87 -32.76
CA LEU A 67 -1.33 -16.00 -33.23
C LEU A 67 -2.24 -17.22 -33.56
N PRO A 68 -1.89 -18.04 -34.57
CA PRO A 68 -2.65 -19.25 -34.91
C PRO A 68 -2.49 -20.33 -33.84
N ALA A 69 -3.53 -21.13 -33.67
CA ALA A 69 -3.65 -22.15 -32.64
C ALA A 69 -2.60 -23.26 -32.79
N SER A 70 -1.67 -23.34 -31.84
CA SER A 70 -0.89 -24.55 -31.57
C SER A 70 -1.39 -25.19 -30.28
N THR A 71 -1.62 -26.50 -30.35
CA THR A 71 -1.90 -27.40 -29.22
C THR A 71 -0.63 -27.54 -28.38
N GLN A 72 -0.51 -26.72 -27.34
CA GLN A 72 0.40 -26.95 -26.23
C GLN A 72 -0.39 -26.93 -24.93
N ASP A 73 -0.02 -27.82 -24.01
CA ASP A 73 -0.63 -27.94 -22.69
C ASP A 73 -0.76 -26.56 -22.01
N PRO A 74 -1.97 -26.17 -21.56
CA PRO A 74 -2.23 -24.81 -21.06
C PRO A 74 -1.53 -24.50 -19.73
N SER A 75 -0.86 -25.48 -19.11
CA SER A 75 -0.17 -25.35 -17.82
C SER A 75 1.36 -25.20 -17.91
N ALA A 76 1.98 -25.50 -19.06
CA ALA A 76 3.45 -25.61 -19.17
C ALA A 76 4.20 -24.27 -19.37
N GLY A 77 3.54 -23.12 -19.20
CA GLY A 77 4.14 -21.80 -19.47
C GLY A 77 3.57 -20.64 -18.65
N MET A 78 2.93 -20.91 -17.51
CA MET A 78 2.61 -19.85 -16.55
C MET A 78 3.89 -19.50 -15.80
N ILE A 79 4.46 -18.34 -16.11
CA ILE A 79 5.50 -17.74 -15.28
C ILE A 79 4.84 -17.43 -13.94
N GLU A 80 5.30 -18.07 -12.87
CA GLU A 80 4.90 -17.72 -11.51
C GLU A 80 5.46 -16.35 -11.19
N GLU A 81 4.57 -15.36 -11.21
CA GLU A 81 4.91 -13.97 -10.93
C GLU A 81 4.86 -13.75 -9.42
N PRO A 82 5.95 -13.26 -8.79
CA PRO A 82 5.93 -12.94 -7.37
C PRO A 82 4.98 -11.79 -7.07
N LEU A 83 4.43 -11.81 -5.86
CA LEU A 83 3.69 -10.68 -5.30
C LEU A 83 4.67 -9.75 -4.60
N CYS A 84 4.77 -8.52 -5.05
CA CYS A 84 5.54 -7.46 -4.38
C CYS A 84 4.66 -6.77 -3.36
N LEU A 85 5.07 -6.82 -2.09
CA LEU A 85 4.54 -6.00 -1.00
C LEU A 85 5.29 -4.67 -0.95
N PHE A 86 4.55 -3.61 -0.63
CA PHE A 86 5.17 -2.33 -0.23
C PHE A 86 5.76 -2.46 1.19
N LEU A 87 6.67 -1.55 1.56
CA LEU A 87 7.38 -1.62 2.85
C LEU A 87 6.40 -1.46 4.01
N GLU A 88 5.45 -0.54 3.86
CA GLU A 88 4.38 -0.24 4.81
C GLU A 88 3.45 -1.45 4.98
N GLU A 89 3.07 -2.09 3.85
CA GLU A 89 2.26 -3.31 3.86
C GLU A 89 2.98 -4.43 4.61
N ALA A 90 4.26 -4.67 4.29
CA ALA A 90 5.04 -5.71 4.94
C ALA A 90 5.23 -5.43 6.44
N PHE A 91 5.53 -4.19 6.82
CA PHE A 91 5.62 -3.78 8.21
C PHE A 91 4.30 -4.03 8.95
N PHE A 92 3.16 -3.69 8.36
CA PHE A 92 1.86 -3.98 8.95
C PHE A 92 1.63 -5.48 9.17
N LEU A 93 1.95 -6.31 8.17
CA LEU A 93 1.81 -7.77 8.27
C LEU A 93 2.76 -8.38 9.32
N MET A 94 3.95 -7.79 9.53
CA MET A 94 4.92 -8.20 10.54
C MET A 94 4.55 -7.72 11.94
N HIS A 95 4.33 -6.41 12.11
CA HIS A 95 4.17 -5.76 13.42
C HIS A 95 2.76 -5.91 13.98
N VAL A 96 1.74 -5.74 13.15
CA VAL A 96 0.34 -5.70 13.60
C VAL A 96 -0.32 -7.08 13.53
N LEU A 97 -0.12 -7.80 12.42
CA LEU A 97 -0.74 -9.12 12.24
C LEU A 97 0.15 -10.28 12.68
N ASN A 98 1.47 -10.07 12.76
CA ASN A 98 2.44 -11.11 13.11
C ASN A 98 2.33 -12.38 12.24
N ILE A 99 2.11 -12.19 10.94
CA ILE A 99 1.95 -13.30 9.97
C ILE A 99 3.04 -13.35 8.89
N LEU A 100 3.96 -12.38 8.85
CA LEU A 100 4.99 -12.29 7.82
C LEU A 100 6.38 -12.48 8.44
N CYS A 101 7.18 -13.39 7.89
CA CYS A 101 8.60 -13.56 8.19
C CYS A 101 9.42 -13.01 7.02
N LEU A 102 10.09 -11.88 7.25
CA LEU A 102 10.90 -11.22 6.24
C LEU A 102 12.34 -11.73 6.31
N LYS A 103 12.90 -12.14 5.17
CA LYS A 103 14.30 -12.55 5.02
C LYS A 103 15.00 -11.67 4.01
N ASP A 104 16.29 -11.43 4.19
CA ASP A 104 17.15 -10.86 3.16
C ASP A 104 17.43 -11.90 2.05
N THR A 105 17.92 -11.44 0.90
CA THR A 105 18.48 -12.24 -0.20
C THR A 105 19.53 -13.27 0.25
N ARG A 106 20.16 -13.05 1.41
CA ARG A 106 21.13 -13.95 2.05
C ARG A 106 20.50 -15.01 2.95
N GLY A 107 19.18 -14.99 3.12
CA GLY A 107 18.44 -15.88 4.02
C GLY A 107 18.40 -15.45 5.49
N ASN A 108 18.99 -14.30 5.83
CA ASN A 108 18.96 -13.75 7.19
C ASN A 108 17.58 -13.16 7.50
N THR A 109 17.00 -13.49 8.66
CA THR A 109 15.74 -12.89 9.10
C THR A 109 15.91 -11.41 9.43
N ILE A 110 15.01 -10.57 8.90
CA ILE A 110 14.92 -9.15 9.18
C ILE A 110 13.92 -8.96 10.34
N SER A 111 14.38 -8.34 11.41
CA SER A 111 13.52 -8.04 12.57
C SER A 111 12.52 -6.92 12.28
N VAL A 112 11.45 -6.83 13.08
CA VAL A 112 10.44 -5.76 12.96
C VAL A 112 11.08 -4.37 13.06
N ALA A 113 12.04 -4.18 13.98
CA ALA A 113 12.77 -2.92 14.11
C ALA A 113 13.54 -2.58 12.82
N GLN A 114 14.28 -3.54 12.25
CA GLN A 114 15.00 -3.32 10.99
C GLN A 114 14.09 -3.10 9.78
N ALA A 115 12.87 -3.63 9.81
CA ALA A 115 11.85 -3.35 8.80
C ALA A 115 11.30 -1.94 8.98
N PHE A 116 11.04 -1.51 10.22
CA PHE A 116 10.56 -0.16 10.54
C PHE A 116 11.52 0.93 10.06
N CYS A 117 12.84 0.79 10.28
CA CYS A 117 13.86 1.72 9.78
C CYS A 117 13.84 1.94 8.24
N LYS A 118 13.09 1.12 7.49
CA LYS A 118 12.97 1.23 6.03
C LYS A 118 11.66 1.89 5.59
N VAL A 119 10.68 1.99 6.49
CA VAL A 119 9.35 2.54 6.21
C VAL A 119 9.35 4.01 6.59
N PRO A 120 8.86 4.92 5.74
CA PRO A 120 8.62 6.30 6.16
C PRO A 120 7.66 6.32 7.35
N GLU A 121 8.00 7.03 8.43
CA GLU A 121 7.23 6.99 9.67
C GLU A 121 5.76 7.40 9.50
N SER A 122 5.50 8.37 8.61
CA SER A 122 4.15 8.83 8.27
C SER A 122 3.30 7.76 7.61
N GLU A 123 3.93 6.78 6.97
CA GLU A 123 3.24 5.75 6.21
C GLU A 123 3.02 4.47 7.01
N ALA A 124 3.79 4.25 8.08
CA ALA A 124 3.81 3.01 8.86
C ALA A 124 2.44 2.61 9.44
N GLN A 125 1.55 3.56 9.69
CA GLN A 125 0.21 3.30 10.24
C GLN A 125 -0.90 3.22 9.21
N LEU A 126 -0.64 3.67 7.99
CA LEU A 126 -1.67 3.81 6.97
C LEU A 126 -2.36 2.48 6.64
N PRO A 127 -1.64 1.34 6.49
CA PRO A 127 -2.31 0.06 6.22
C PRO A 127 -3.26 -0.35 7.34
N GLY A 128 -2.90 -0.11 8.62
CA GLY A 128 -3.74 -0.42 9.76
C GLY A 128 -5.00 0.44 9.82
N ARG A 129 -4.88 1.74 9.55
CA ARG A 129 -6.04 2.66 9.50
C ARG A 129 -6.96 2.38 8.32
N ALA A 130 -6.39 2.10 7.14
CA ALA A 130 -7.22 1.71 6.00
C ALA A 130 -7.98 0.42 6.25
N THR A 131 -7.33 -0.55 6.87
CA THR A 131 -7.97 -1.82 7.25
C THR A 131 -9.19 -1.59 8.16
N SER A 132 -9.08 -0.74 9.18
CA SER A 132 -10.21 -0.45 10.09
C SER A 132 -11.38 0.25 9.38
N LYS A 133 -11.10 0.97 8.29
CA LYS A 133 -12.10 1.62 7.43
C LYS A 133 -12.55 0.78 6.24
N ASN A 134 -12.10 -0.47 6.14
CA ASN A 134 -12.34 -1.35 5.00
C ASN A 134 -11.87 -0.77 3.66
N TRP A 135 -10.82 0.05 3.68
CA TRP A 135 -10.17 0.59 2.50
C TRP A 135 -9.01 -0.29 2.06
N ILE A 136 -8.78 -0.34 0.75
CA ILE A 136 -7.56 -0.91 0.17
C ILE A 136 -6.70 0.25 -0.31
N ILE A 137 -5.54 0.39 0.29
CA ILE A 137 -4.53 1.37 -0.11
C ILE A 137 -3.61 0.73 -1.15
N LYS A 138 -3.23 1.50 -2.18
CA LYS A 138 -2.16 1.17 -3.13
C LYS A 138 -1.32 2.40 -3.42
N SER A 139 -0.13 2.20 -3.98
CA SER A 139 0.74 3.31 -4.41
C SER A 139 0.00 4.28 -5.33
N GLY A 140 0.11 5.57 -5.00
CA GLY A 140 -0.53 6.67 -5.70
C GLY A 140 0.26 7.24 -6.86
N ILE A 141 1.49 6.74 -7.11
CA ILE A 141 2.45 7.31 -8.07
C ILE A 141 1.88 7.57 -9.48
N LYS A 142 0.92 6.75 -9.93
CA LYS A 142 0.25 6.90 -11.23
C LYS A 142 -0.62 8.17 -11.32
N PHE A 143 -1.00 8.73 -10.18
CA PHE A 143 -1.86 9.90 -10.04
C PHE A 143 -1.15 11.04 -9.31
N GLY A 144 0.17 10.92 -9.11
CA GLY A 144 1.01 11.92 -8.46
C GLY A 144 0.89 12.01 -6.94
N GLY A 145 -0.05 11.28 -6.31
CA GLY A 145 -0.18 11.26 -4.85
C GLY A 145 0.64 10.14 -4.21
N ASP A 146 0.69 10.14 -2.89
CA ASP A 146 1.38 9.12 -2.09
C ASP A 146 0.67 7.77 -2.24
N PHE A 147 -0.66 7.80 -2.09
CA PHE A 147 -1.52 6.63 -2.19
C PHE A 147 -2.78 6.85 -3.03
N VAL A 148 -3.45 5.75 -3.33
CA VAL A 148 -4.84 5.73 -3.77
C VAL A 148 -5.66 4.74 -2.94
N ILE A 149 -6.92 5.10 -2.73
CA ILE A 149 -7.86 4.28 -1.96
C ILE A 149 -8.89 3.65 -2.89
N TYR A 150 -9.11 2.35 -2.70
CA TYR A 150 -10.19 1.58 -3.28
C TYR A 150 -11.15 1.10 -2.18
N VAL A 151 -12.45 1.09 -2.49
CA VAL A 151 -13.47 0.50 -1.60
C VAL A 151 -13.41 -1.03 -1.57
N LYS A 152 -13.09 -1.67 -2.70
CA LYS A 152 -13.05 -3.14 -2.83
C LYS A 152 -11.80 -3.68 -3.51
N GLY A 153 -11.05 -2.82 -4.21
CA GLY A 153 -9.80 -3.15 -4.87
C GLY A 153 -9.80 -2.90 -6.39
N PRO A 154 -8.62 -2.89 -7.02
CA PRO A 154 -8.42 -2.48 -8.41
C PRO A 154 -9.08 -3.42 -9.44
N GLN A 155 -9.39 -4.65 -9.06
CA GLN A 155 -10.09 -5.60 -9.93
C GLN A 155 -11.61 -5.39 -9.99
N PHE A 156 -12.18 -4.60 -9.05
CA PHE A 156 -13.63 -4.42 -8.93
C PHE A 156 -14.06 -2.99 -9.29
N TYR A 157 -13.34 -1.99 -8.79
CA TYR A 157 -13.68 -0.58 -8.97
C TYR A 157 -12.44 0.26 -9.25
N HIS A 158 -12.65 1.42 -9.86
CA HIS A 158 -11.63 2.47 -9.91
C HIS A 158 -11.33 2.98 -8.49
N ALA A 159 -10.12 3.49 -8.27
CA ALA A 159 -9.80 4.18 -7.03
C ALA A 159 -10.70 5.40 -6.88
N SER A 160 -11.13 5.67 -5.65
CA SER A 160 -12.02 6.79 -5.32
C SER A 160 -11.23 8.04 -4.95
N TYR A 161 -10.12 7.87 -4.22
CA TYR A 161 -9.33 8.97 -3.69
C TYR A 161 -7.88 8.87 -4.14
N ILE A 162 -7.29 10.01 -4.47
CA ILE A 162 -5.85 10.25 -4.46
C ILE A 162 -5.52 10.79 -3.06
N VAL A 163 -4.58 10.16 -2.39
CA VAL A 163 -4.18 10.49 -1.03
C VAL A 163 -2.90 11.32 -1.08
N LEU A 164 -2.90 12.40 -0.30
CA LEU A 164 -1.76 13.28 -0.07
C LEU A 164 -1.48 13.32 1.43
N ILE A 165 -0.26 13.00 1.84
CA ILE A 165 0.17 12.97 3.25
C ILE A 165 0.75 14.34 3.63
N GLN A 166 0.34 14.82 4.79
CA GLN A 166 0.85 16.06 5.37
C GLN A 166 1.32 15.79 6.80
N GLU A 167 2.59 16.04 7.08
CA GLU A 167 3.16 15.84 8.41
C GLU A 167 3.02 17.12 9.25
N VAL A 168 2.50 16.97 10.47
CA VAL A 168 2.22 18.08 11.40
C VAL A 168 2.94 17.83 12.72
N PHE A 169 3.76 18.78 13.15
CA PHE A 169 4.53 18.70 14.40
C PHE A 169 4.16 19.86 15.32
N ASP A 170 3.79 19.55 16.56
CA ASP A 170 3.46 20.55 17.59
C ASP A 170 2.38 21.57 17.14
N GLY A 171 1.42 21.11 16.32
CA GLY A 171 0.37 21.95 15.74
C GLY A 171 0.87 22.96 14.69
N ALA A 172 2.16 22.99 14.41
CA ALA A 172 2.73 23.71 13.28
C ALA A 172 2.86 22.75 12.09
N ASP A 173 2.36 23.19 10.94
CA ASP A 173 2.64 22.52 9.68
C ASP A 173 4.15 22.50 9.49
N MET A 174 4.74 21.29 9.40
CA MET A 174 6.09 21.20 8.89
C MET A 174 6.04 21.72 7.45
N GLN A 175 7.01 22.55 7.06
CA GLN A 175 7.24 22.86 5.65
C GLN A 175 7.78 21.62 4.91
N SER A 176 7.14 20.45 5.05
CA SER A 176 7.17 19.46 3.98
C SER A 176 6.32 20.06 2.87
N SER A 177 6.98 20.75 1.95
CA SER A 177 6.43 21.50 0.82
C SER A 177 5.71 20.62 -0.21
N ALA A 178 4.87 19.67 0.20
CA ALA A 178 4.26 18.75 -0.75
C ALA A 178 3.26 19.47 -1.67
N ILE A 179 2.67 20.58 -1.21
CA ILE A 179 1.64 21.28 -1.97
C ILE A 179 1.75 22.80 -1.77
N ASP A 180 2.52 23.47 -2.63
CA ASP A 180 2.31 24.90 -2.89
C ASP A 180 0.94 25.08 -3.58
N GLY A 181 0.40 26.31 -3.58
CA GLY A 181 -0.88 26.61 -4.21
C GLY A 181 -0.93 26.21 -5.70
N LEU A 182 0.21 26.22 -6.38
CA LEU A 182 0.35 25.73 -7.76
C LEU A 182 0.26 24.20 -7.86
N ASP A 183 0.88 23.46 -6.93
CA ASP A 183 0.82 22.00 -6.90
C ASP A 183 -0.60 21.51 -6.62
N PHE A 184 -1.35 22.23 -5.75
CA PHE A 184 -2.74 21.87 -5.45
C PHE A 184 -3.63 21.91 -6.70
N GLN A 185 -3.45 22.91 -7.56
CA GLN A 185 -4.20 23.01 -8.81
C GLN A 185 -3.83 21.87 -9.77
N GLY A 186 -2.57 21.46 -9.81
CA GLY A 186 -2.11 20.29 -10.54
C GLY A 186 -2.80 19.01 -10.06
N PHE A 187 -2.86 18.79 -8.75
CA PHE A 187 -3.55 17.66 -8.15
C PHE A 187 -5.05 17.66 -8.44
N ASN A 188 -5.73 18.81 -8.37
CA ASN A 188 -7.14 18.90 -8.75
C ASN A 188 -7.36 18.54 -10.22
N ARG A 189 -6.48 18.99 -11.13
CA ARG A 189 -6.57 18.63 -12.54
C ARG A 189 -6.44 17.12 -12.75
N ILE A 190 -5.49 16.46 -12.07
CA ILE A 190 -5.29 15.01 -12.17
C ILE A 190 -6.49 14.25 -11.56
N ALA A 191 -6.98 14.70 -10.41
CA ALA A 191 -8.15 14.17 -9.74
C ALA A 191 -9.39 14.22 -10.67
N GLU A 192 -9.70 15.40 -11.21
CA GLU A 192 -10.83 15.61 -12.12
C GLU A 192 -10.71 14.78 -13.40
N THR A 193 -9.55 14.82 -14.06
CA THR A 193 -9.30 14.08 -15.32
C THR A 193 -9.43 12.57 -15.13
N THR A 194 -9.15 12.06 -13.93
CA THR A 194 -9.16 10.63 -13.64
C THR A 194 -10.33 10.17 -12.78
N GLY A 195 -11.33 11.05 -12.57
CA GLY A 195 -12.55 10.77 -11.82
C GLY A 195 -12.31 10.38 -10.37
N LYS A 196 -11.36 11.05 -9.70
CA LYS A 196 -11.01 10.84 -8.29
C LYS A 196 -11.20 12.13 -7.50
N ASP A 197 -11.32 12.00 -6.19
CA ASP A 197 -11.25 13.10 -5.24
C ASP A 197 -9.89 13.13 -4.55
N LEU A 198 -9.49 14.31 -4.04
CA LEU A 198 -8.31 14.43 -3.18
C LEU A 198 -8.70 14.17 -1.73
N LEU A 199 -7.90 13.36 -1.04
CA LEU A 199 -7.97 13.13 0.39
C LEU A 199 -6.63 13.51 1.02
N PHE A 200 -6.67 14.42 1.98
CA PHE A 200 -5.50 14.78 2.77
C PHE A 200 -5.48 13.92 4.03
N LEU A 201 -4.35 13.28 4.28
CA LEU A 201 -4.07 12.58 5.53
C LEU A 201 -3.03 13.38 6.29
N GLU A 202 -3.49 14.07 7.32
CA GLU A 202 -2.61 14.83 8.20
C GLU A 202 -2.11 13.90 9.30
N VAL A 203 -0.80 13.69 9.36
CA VAL A 203 -0.12 12.85 10.34
C VAL A 203 0.43 13.77 11.43
N HIS A 204 -0.23 13.77 12.58
CA HIS A 204 0.11 14.59 13.74
C HIS A 204 1.04 13.80 14.67
N TYR A 205 2.27 14.28 14.78
CA TYR A 205 3.28 13.68 15.64
C TYR A 205 3.30 14.34 17.03
N PRO A 206 3.43 13.57 18.11
CA PRO A 206 3.55 14.14 19.45
C PRO A 206 4.89 14.87 19.60
N SER A 207 4.90 16.04 20.24
CA SER A 207 6.09 16.91 20.35
C SER A 207 7.28 16.28 21.10
N ALA A 208 7.04 15.22 21.85
CA ALA A 208 8.08 14.44 22.53
C ALA A 208 8.67 13.30 21.69
N LEU A 209 8.26 13.13 20.43
CA LEU A 209 8.76 12.09 19.55
C LEU A 209 10.00 12.59 18.79
N ASP A 210 11.09 11.85 18.92
CA ASP A 210 12.31 12.09 18.16
C ASP A 210 12.35 11.14 16.96
N LEU A 211 12.10 11.67 15.75
CA LEU A 211 12.11 10.92 14.49
C LEU A 211 13.51 10.40 14.11
N SER A 212 14.56 10.79 14.85
CA SER A 212 15.90 10.26 14.62
C SER A 212 16.15 8.93 15.35
N ASP A 213 15.27 8.56 16.29
CA ASP A 213 15.32 7.30 17.03
C ASP A 213 14.21 6.35 16.58
N ASP A 214 14.54 5.52 15.58
CA ASP A 214 13.66 4.49 15.03
C ASP A 214 13.04 3.57 16.10
N ALA A 215 13.75 3.31 17.21
CA ALA A 215 13.25 2.43 18.27
C ALA A 215 12.17 3.13 19.10
N ALA A 216 12.40 4.38 19.49
CA ALA A 216 11.40 5.21 20.16
C ALA A 216 10.18 5.44 19.26
N CYS A 217 10.41 5.69 17.96
CA CYS A 217 9.35 5.80 16.97
C CYS A 217 8.53 4.52 16.86
N LEU A 218 9.18 3.35 16.74
CA LEU A 218 8.48 2.06 16.67
C LEU A 218 7.57 1.81 17.88
N GLU A 219 8.04 2.11 19.10
CA GLU A 219 7.23 1.94 20.31
C GLU A 219 6.02 2.88 20.35
N ARG A 220 6.21 4.10 19.83
CA ARG A 220 5.24 5.20 19.90
C ARG A 220 4.47 5.42 18.60
N VAL A 221 4.59 4.51 17.63
CA VAL A 221 3.78 4.52 16.41
C VAL A 221 2.30 4.73 16.77
N LYS A 222 1.80 4.04 17.80
CA LYS A 222 0.39 4.15 18.22
C LYS A 222 -0.04 5.54 18.71
N ASP A 223 0.91 6.40 19.09
CA ASP A 223 0.64 7.75 19.59
C ASP A 223 0.45 8.77 18.46
N VAL A 224 0.84 8.43 17.23
CA VAL A 224 0.66 9.32 16.08
C VAL A 224 -0.82 9.35 15.70
N HIS A 225 -1.34 10.56 15.56
CA HIS A 225 -2.74 10.76 15.23
C HIS A 225 -2.88 11.13 13.76
N VAL A 226 -3.72 10.40 13.01
CA VAL A 226 -3.99 10.74 11.60
C VAL A 226 -5.38 11.35 11.45
N ALA A 227 -5.44 12.61 11.03
CA ALA A 227 -6.68 13.30 10.67
C ALA A 227 -6.93 13.21 9.16
N GLU A 228 -8.20 13.29 8.78
CA GLU A 228 -8.65 13.18 7.39
C GLU A 228 -9.37 14.45 6.96
N THR A 229 -8.84 15.11 5.94
CA THR A 229 -9.43 16.32 5.39
C THR A 229 -9.87 16.06 3.95
N PHE A 230 -11.19 16.04 3.74
CA PHE A 230 -11.78 15.92 2.41
C PHE A 230 -11.90 17.29 1.76
N THR A 231 -11.35 17.45 0.57
CA THR A 231 -11.55 18.68 -0.18
C THR A 231 -12.86 18.60 -0.95
N LYS A 232 -13.79 19.52 -0.69
CA LYS A 232 -14.80 19.85 -1.70
C LYS A 232 -14.08 20.62 -2.81
N HIS A 233 -14.22 20.15 -4.05
CA HIS A 233 -13.48 20.65 -5.22
C HIS A 233 -13.22 22.16 -5.15
N HIS A 234 -11.94 22.55 -5.31
CA HIS A 234 -11.41 23.91 -5.44
C HIS A 234 -11.14 24.76 -4.18
N ASN A 235 -11.54 24.35 -2.95
CA ASN A 235 -11.48 25.26 -1.78
C ASN A 235 -10.51 24.87 -0.66
N TYR A 236 -9.58 23.93 -0.87
CA TYR A 236 -8.65 23.51 0.20
C TYR A 236 -7.82 24.66 0.76
N LEU A 237 -7.16 25.45 -0.11
CA LEU A 237 -6.31 26.57 0.33
C LEU A 237 -7.11 27.65 1.07
N ALA A 238 -8.36 27.88 0.66
CA ALA A 238 -9.25 28.80 1.35
C ALA A 238 -9.62 28.26 2.75
N ALA A 239 -9.91 26.96 2.87
CA ALA A 239 -10.17 26.33 4.17
C ALA A 239 -8.93 26.31 5.08
N ARG A 240 -7.74 26.05 4.51
CA ARG A 240 -6.46 25.99 5.24
C ARG A 240 -6.08 27.34 5.83
N ASN A 241 -6.26 28.44 5.09
CA ASN A 241 -5.87 29.78 5.55
C ASN A 241 -6.82 30.38 6.59
N HIS A 242 -7.92 29.69 6.94
CA HIS A 242 -8.92 30.13 7.93
C HIS A 242 -8.97 29.27 9.20
N ALA A 243 -8.15 28.22 9.30
CA ALA A 243 -7.97 27.39 10.50
C ALA A 243 -6.72 27.85 11.27
#